data_AF-A0A350M878-F1
#
_entry.id   AF-A0A350M878-F1
#
_cell.length_a   1.000
_cell.length_b   1.000
_cell.length_c   1.000
_cell.angle_alpha   90.00
_cell.angle_beta   90.00
_cell.angle_gamma   90.00
#
_symmetry.space_group_name_H-M   'P 1'
#
loop_
_entity.id
_entity.type
_entity.pdbx_description
1 polymer ?
#
loop_
_entity_poly.entity_id
_entity_poly.type
_entity_poly.pdbx_seq_one_letter_code
_entity_poly.pdbx_strand_id
1 'polypeptide(L)'
;MASISQVDYKEFKKRFPLTCTKWDSVSVIEAQHLMDSLDQFEIVNGEDQFLYNIGMTYYMRYAKWKSVVDLKKSIGYNQEGYDKFQGSGFAWQLAFLYERDGKCEEALKYAGIYAELSKEEGLEINYKQLYYIYRDCCN
;
A
#
# COMPACT_ATOMS: atom_id res chain seq x y z
N MET A 1 0.85 -21.32 25.67
CA MET A 1 0.83 -21.98 24.34
C MET A 1 1.82 -21.22 23.47
N ALA A 2 2.85 -21.87 22.96
CA ALA A 2 3.82 -21.21 22.09
C ALA A 2 3.17 -20.90 20.75
N SER A 3 3.17 -19.64 20.33
CA SER A 3 2.75 -19.19 18.99
C SER A 3 3.80 -19.69 17.99
N ILE A 4 3.47 -20.71 17.19
CA ILE A 4 4.39 -21.29 16.17
C ILE A 4 4.13 -20.68 14.78
N SER A 5 3.27 -19.66 14.67
CA SER A 5 2.85 -19.06 13.40
C SER A 5 3.30 -17.60 13.30
N GLN A 6 4.58 -17.33 13.56
CA GLN A 6 5.17 -15.99 13.50
C GLN A 6 6.14 -15.88 12.32
N VAL A 7 6.09 -14.74 11.61
CA VAL A 7 6.97 -14.46 10.47
C VAL A 7 7.74 -13.16 10.70
N ASP A 8 9.07 -13.21 10.55
CA ASP A 8 9.89 -12.01 10.36
C ASP A 8 9.85 -11.59 8.89
N TYR A 9 9.05 -10.56 8.60
CA TYR A 9 8.84 -10.08 7.24
C TYR A 9 10.07 -9.38 6.67
N LYS A 10 10.91 -8.76 7.51
CA LYS A 10 12.15 -8.11 7.06
C LYS A 10 13.14 -9.13 6.53
N GLU A 11 13.27 -10.29 7.19
CA GLU A 11 14.12 -11.37 6.69
C GLU A 11 13.52 -12.05 5.46
N PHE A 12 12.20 -12.25 5.45
CA PHE A 12 11.48 -12.78 4.30
C PHE A 12 11.70 -11.94 3.03
N LYS A 13 11.49 -10.62 3.11
CA LYS A 13 11.58 -9.69 1.97
C LYS A 13 12.97 -9.63 1.33
N LYS A 14 14.04 -9.91 2.09
CA LYS A 14 15.41 -10.00 1.53
C LYS A 14 15.57 -11.17 0.57
N ARG A 15 14.85 -12.27 0.81
CA ARG A 15 14.91 -13.50 -0.01
C ARG A 15 13.95 -13.44 -1.18
N PHE A 16 12.82 -12.75 -1.00
CA PHE A 16 11.76 -12.63 -2.00
C PHE A 16 11.44 -11.14 -2.24
N PRO A 17 12.17 -10.45 -3.13
CA PRO A 17 11.91 -9.06 -3.44
C PRO A 17 10.59 -8.93 -4.20
N LEU A 18 9.56 -8.40 -3.53
CA LEU A 18 8.22 -8.19 -4.08
C LEU A 18 8.08 -6.85 -4.83
N THR A 19 9.03 -5.93 -4.65
CA THR A 19 9.05 -4.62 -5.29
C THR A 19 9.88 -4.66 -6.58
N CYS A 20 9.52 -3.82 -7.56
CA CYS A 20 10.21 -3.69 -8.85
C CYS A 20 10.16 -4.94 -9.75
N THR A 21 9.19 -5.84 -9.51
CA THR A 21 8.88 -6.97 -10.39
C THR A 21 8.08 -6.49 -11.61
N LYS A 22 8.02 -7.32 -12.66
CA LYS A 22 7.22 -7.00 -13.86
C LYS A 22 5.73 -7.01 -13.50
N TRP A 23 4.95 -6.09 -14.06
CA TRP A 23 3.49 -6.04 -13.89
C TRP A 23 2.77 -6.90 -14.95
N ASP A 24 3.32 -8.08 -15.25
CA ASP A 24 2.66 -9.08 -16.06
C ASP A 24 1.76 -9.99 -15.19
N SER A 25 0.90 -10.77 -15.85
CA SER A 25 -0.10 -11.56 -15.12
C SER A 25 0.53 -12.61 -14.20
N VAL A 26 1.66 -13.20 -14.60
CA VAL A 26 2.31 -14.26 -13.83
C VAL A 26 2.90 -13.67 -12.56
N SER A 27 3.69 -12.61 -12.69
CA SER A 27 4.31 -11.94 -11.54
C SER A 27 3.29 -11.40 -10.53
N VAL A 28 2.15 -10.85 -11.00
CA VAL A 28 1.10 -10.37 -10.09
C VAL A 28 0.42 -11.52 -9.34
N ILE A 29 0.16 -12.65 -10.01
CA ILE A 29 -0.43 -13.85 -9.37
C ILE A 29 0.55 -14.47 -8.36
N GLU A 30 1.84 -14.55 -8.69
CA GLU A 30 2.87 -15.07 -7.79
C GLU A 30 3.01 -14.20 -6.53
N ALA A 31 3.10 -12.88 -6.71
CA ALA A 31 3.16 -11.93 -5.58
C ALA A 31 1.91 -12.06 -4.69
N GLN A 32 0.74 -12.21 -5.30
CA GLN A 32 -0.51 -12.39 -4.56
C GLN A 32 -0.49 -13.66 -3.72
N HIS A 33 -0.18 -14.81 -4.32
CA HIS A 33 -0.16 -16.07 -3.58
C HIS A 33 0.81 -16.03 -2.40
N LEU A 34 1.95 -15.38 -2.60
CA LEU A 34 2.94 -15.20 -1.56
C LEU A 34 2.40 -14.35 -0.41
N MET A 35 1.81 -13.18 -0.72
CA MET A 35 1.29 -12.28 0.31
C MET A 35 0.06 -12.85 1.03
N ASP A 36 -0.87 -13.48 0.32
CA ASP A 36 -2.04 -14.13 0.95
C ASP A 36 -1.62 -15.28 1.88
N SER A 37 -0.55 -15.99 1.54
CA SER A 37 0.01 -17.03 2.41
C SER A 37 0.57 -16.44 3.69
N LEU A 38 1.26 -15.29 3.60
CA LEU A 38 1.83 -14.60 4.75
C LEU A 38 0.76 -13.97 5.65
N ASP A 39 -0.35 -13.51 5.09
CA ASP A 39 -1.49 -12.91 5.81
C ASP A 39 -2.18 -13.88 6.78
N GLN A 40 -1.88 -15.19 6.68
CA GLN A 40 -2.34 -16.21 7.62
C GLN A 40 -1.50 -16.30 8.90
N PHE A 41 -0.39 -15.55 8.99
CA PHE A 41 0.57 -15.61 10.08
C PHE A 41 0.64 -14.28 10.85
N GLU A 42 1.10 -14.35 12.09
CA GLU A 42 1.42 -13.16 12.88
C GLU A 42 2.75 -12.56 12.39
N ILE A 43 2.74 -11.31 11.93
CA ILE A 43 3.95 -10.63 11.49
C ILE A 43 4.60 -9.93 12.68
N VAL A 44 5.73 -10.47 13.16
CA VAL A 44 6.39 -9.97 14.38
C VAL A 44 7.42 -8.87 14.12
N ASN A 45 7.95 -8.78 12.90
CA ASN A 45 8.93 -7.77 12.50
C ASN A 45 8.70 -7.37 11.05
N GLY A 46 8.56 -6.06 10.79
CA GLY A 46 8.29 -5.53 9.44
C GLY A 46 6.81 -5.54 9.05
N GLU A 47 5.90 -5.49 10.02
CA GLU A 47 4.45 -5.40 9.78
C GLU A 47 4.08 -4.17 8.92
N ASP A 48 4.72 -3.03 9.16
CA ASP A 48 4.62 -1.82 8.33
C ASP A 48 4.91 -2.12 6.85
N GLN A 49 6.02 -2.82 6.59
CA GLN A 49 6.40 -3.18 5.23
C GLN A 49 5.49 -4.26 4.63
N PHE A 50 4.99 -5.17 5.46
CA PHE A 50 4.04 -6.20 5.05
C PHE A 50 2.74 -5.57 4.60
N LEU A 51 2.10 -4.74 5.44
CA LEU A 51 0.84 -4.06 5.15
C LEU A 51 0.95 -3.19 3.89
N TYR A 52 2.06 -2.46 3.75
CA TYR A 52 2.33 -1.68 2.55
C TYR A 52 2.42 -2.57 1.29
N ASN A 53 3.17 -3.67 1.37
CA ASN A 53 3.39 -4.56 0.22
C ASN A 53 2.13 -5.36 -0.15
N ILE A 54 1.33 -5.82 0.81
CA ILE A 54 0.09 -6.56 0.52
C ILE A 54 -0.95 -5.61 -0.08
N GLY A 55 -1.06 -4.39 0.47
CA GLY A 55 -1.88 -3.32 -0.09
C GLY A 55 -1.47 -3.02 -1.54
N MET A 56 -0.18 -2.89 -1.81
CA MET A 56 0.32 -2.70 -3.17
C MET A 56 0.06 -3.87 -4.10
N THR A 57 0.14 -5.10 -3.58
CA THR A 57 -0.17 -6.30 -4.38
C THR A 57 -1.62 -6.30 -4.83
N TYR A 58 -2.56 -6.00 -3.92
CA TYR A 58 -3.96 -5.82 -4.28
C TYR A 58 -4.19 -4.65 -5.26
N TYR A 59 -3.44 -3.54 -5.14
CA TYR A 59 -3.51 -2.48 -6.14
C TYR A 59 -3.01 -2.95 -7.52
N MET A 60 -1.92 -3.71 -7.60
CA MET A 60 -1.44 -4.27 -8.87
C MET A 60 -2.49 -5.18 -9.51
N ARG A 61 -3.21 -5.97 -8.71
CA ARG A 61 -4.35 -6.77 -9.20
C ARG A 61 -5.46 -5.88 -9.76
N TYR A 62 -5.85 -4.83 -9.05
CA TYR A 62 -6.81 -3.85 -9.55
C TYR A 62 -6.32 -3.20 -10.85
N ALA A 63 -5.07 -2.77 -10.93
CA ALA A 63 -4.51 -2.17 -12.13
C ALA A 63 -4.59 -3.12 -13.34
N LYS A 64 -4.36 -4.42 -13.11
CA LYS A 64 -4.37 -5.48 -14.13
C LYS A 64 -5.76 -5.90 -14.58
N TRP A 65 -6.68 -6.13 -13.65
CA TRP A 65 -8.00 -6.73 -13.92
C TRP A 65 -9.20 -5.82 -13.62
N LYS A 66 -8.97 -4.61 -13.11
CA LYS A 66 -9.99 -3.61 -12.77
C LYS A 66 -11.05 -4.10 -11.79
N SER A 67 -10.71 -5.07 -10.94
CA SER A 67 -11.56 -5.57 -9.87
C SER A 67 -11.67 -4.53 -8.74
N VAL A 68 -12.85 -3.96 -8.55
CA VAL A 68 -13.11 -3.00 -7.45
C VAL A 68 -12.87 -3.67 -6.08
N VAL A 69 -13.12 -4.97 -5.95
CA VAL A 69 -12.84 -5.71 -4.71
C VAL A 69 -11.35 -5.65 -4.36
N ASP A 70 -10.47 -5.75 -5.35
CA ASP A 70 -9.02 -5.65 -5.14
C ASP A 70 -8.62 -4.22 -4.76
N LEU A 71 -9.24 -3.19 -5.34
CA LEU A 71 -9.04 -1.80 -4.93
C LEU A 71 -9.45 -1.58 -3.46
N LYS A 72 -10.62 -2.08 -3.06
CA LYS A 72 -11.10 -1.97 -1.66
C LYS A 72 -10.19 -2.68 -0.67
N LYS A 73 -9.69 -3.87 -1.02
CA LYS A 73 -8.69 -4.57 -0.19
C LYS A 73 -7.41 -3.78 -0.05
N SER A 74 -6.92 -3.21 -1.16
CA SER A 74 -5.73 -2.34 -1.15
C SER A 74 -5.90 -1.15 -0.20
N ILE A 75 -7.06 -0.47 -0.26
CA ILE A 75 -7.42 0.61 0.67
C ILE A 75 -7.41 0.10 2.10
N GLY A 76 -8.04 -1.05 2.38
CA GLY A 76 -8.12 -1.64 3.72
C GLY A 76 -6.76 -1.86 4.37
N TYR A 77 -5.83 -2.54 3.69
CA TYR A 77 -4.49 -2.77 4.22
C TYR A 77 -3.67 -1.49 4.40
N ASN A 78 -3.80 -0.52 3.49
CA ASN A 78 -3.10 0.76 3.65
C ASN A 78 -3.71 1.60 4.77
N GLN A 79 -5.03 1.50 5.01
CA GLN A 79 -5.69 2.16 6.12
C GLN A 79 -5.23 1.57 7.45
N GLU A 80 -5.21 0.23 7.56
CA GLU A 80 -4.69 -0.45 8.75
C GLU A 80 -3.23 -0.06 9.03
N GLY A 81 -2.40 -0.03 7.97
CA GLY A 81 -1.01 0.40 8.09
C GLY A 81 -0.87 1.86 8.52
N TYR A 82 -1.68 2.76 7.97
CA TYR A 82 -1.70 4.16 8.40
C TYR A 82 -2.15 4.32 9.86
N ASP A 83 -3.22 3.62 10.26
CA ASP A 83 -3.77 3.71 11.62
C ASP A 83 -2.76 3.22 12.68
N LYS A 84 -1.92 2.23 12.34
CA LYS A 84 -0.88 1.68 13.21
C LYS A 84 0.42 2.48 13.22
N PHE A 85 0.88 2.92 12.05
CA PHE A 85 2.26 3.43 11.87
C PHE A 85 2.34 4.89 11.46
N GLN A 86 1.24 5.48 10.97
CA GLN A 86 1.13 6.89 10.56
C GLN A 86 2.23 7.37 9.60
N GLY A 87 2.82 6.48 8.80
CA GLY A 87 3.91 6.82 7.88
C GLY A 87 3.45 7.51 6.60
N SER A 88 4.27 8.43 6.06
CA SER A 88 4.00 9.17 4.82
C SER A 88 3.68 8.26 3.64
N GLY A 89 4.36 7.10 3.55
CA GLY A 89 4.14 6.11 2.50
C GLY A 89 2.70 5.59 2.45
N PHE A 90 2.06 5.34 3.59
CA PHE A 90 0.67 4.93 3.64
C PHE A 90 -0.28 6.07 3.29
N ALA A 91 0.01 7.29 3.76
CA ALA A 91 -0.78 8.47 3.40
C ALA A 91 -0.77 8.71 1.88
N TRP A 92 0.39 8.57 1.23
CA TRP A 92 0.50 8.64 -0.22
C TRP A 92 -0.37 7.58 -0.91
N GLN A 93 -0.28 6.32 -0.47
CA GLN A 93 -1.08 5.24 -1.07
C GLN A 93 -2.57 5.49 -0.89
N LEU A 94 -3.00 5.91 0.29
CA LEU A 94 -4.41 6.22 0.55
C LEU A 94 -4.91 7.37 -0.33
N ALA A 95 -4.14 8.46 -0.46
CA ALA A 95 -4.49 9.58 -1.33
C ALA A 95 -4.73 9.10 -2.77
N PHE A 96 -3.81 8.29 -3.28
CA PHE A 96 -3.88 7.74 -4.62
C PHE A 96 -5.02 6.72 -4.80
N LEU A 97 -5.22 5.82 -3.84
CA LEU A 97 -6.26 4.79 -3.93
C LEU A 97 -7.67 5.38 -3.80
N TYR A 98 -7.87 6.37 -2.93
CA TYR A 98 -9.16 7.04 -2.80
C TYR A 98 -9.51 7.88 -4.04
N GLU A 99 -8.54 8.50 -4.71
CA GLU A 99 -8.77 9.15 -6.00
C GLU A 99 -9.28 8.13 -7.03
N ARG A 100 -8.65 6.96 -7.14
CA ARG A 100 -9.09 5.88 -8.04
C ARG A 100 -10.44 5.27 -7.67
N ASP A 101 -10.85 5.40 -6.41
CA ASP A 101 -12.15 4.97 -5.91
C ASP A 101 -13.24 6.06 -6.06
N GLY A 102 -12.88 7.24 -6.58
CA GLY A 102 -13.80 8.38 -6.75
C GLY A 102 -14.11 9.13 -5.45
N LYS A 103 -13.36 8.85 -4.38
CA LYS A 103 -13.53 9.42 -3.05
C LYS A 103 -12.64 10.64 -2.87
N CYS A 104 -13.02 11.73 -3.53
CA CYS A 104 -12.14 12.88 -3.66
C CYS A 104 -11.89 13.65 -2.36
N GLU A 105 -12.86 13.69 -1.44
CA GLU A 105 -12.64 14.30 -0.12
C GLU A 105 -11.53 13.54 0.65
N GLU A 106 -11.63 12.22 0.72
CA GLU A 106 -10.62 11.38 1.35
C GLU A 106 -9.27 11.44 0.61
N ALA A 107 -9.28 11.46 -0.72
CA ALA A 107 -8.06 11.57 -1.52
C ALA A 107 -7.27 12.84 -1.22
N LEU A 108 -7.96 14.00 -1.21
CA LEU A 108 -7.36 15.30 -0.92
C LEU A 108 -6.89 15.40 0.53
N LYS A 109 -7.66 14.86 1.48
CA LYS A 109 -7.26 14.76 2.89
C LYS A 109 -5.93 14.03 3.03
N TYR A 110 -5.81 12.83 2.46
CA TYR A 110 -4.58 12.04 2.56
C TYR A 110 -3.42 12.63 1.76
N ALA A 111 -3.69 13.33 0.66
CA ALA A 111 -2.68 14.07 -0.09
C ALA A 111 -2.05 15.19 0.75
N GLY A 112 -2.87 15.92 1.52
CA GLY A 112 -2.40 16.92 2.49
C GLY A 112 -1.55 16.30 3.59
N ILE A 113 -2.03 15.23 4.21
CA ILE A 113 -1.31 14.48 5.25
C ILE A 113 0.04 13.97 4.72
N TYR A 114 0.09 13.42 3.51
CA TYR A 114 1.35 12.98 2.90
C TYR A 114 2.37 14.12 2.77
N ALA A 115 1.94 15.31 2.34
CA ALA A 115 2.83 16.45 2.20
C ALA A 115 3.38 16.93 3.55
N GLU A 116 2.55 16.93 4.60
CA GLU A 116 2.97 17.27 5.96
C GLU A 116 3.96 16.25 6.51
N LEU A 117 3.62 14.95 6.49
CA LEU A 117 4.48 13.88 7.00
C LEU A 117 5.80 13.78 6.22
N SER A 118 5.78 13.94 4.90
CA SER A 118 7.01 13.90 4.10
C SER A 118 7.97 15.02 4.49
N LYS A 119 7.45 16.20 4.83
CA LYS A 119 8.27 17.32 5.30
C LYS A 119 8.90 17.02 6.68
N GLU A 120 8.14 16.40 7.58
CA GLU A 120 8.61 15.99 8.90
C GLU A 120 9.66 14.88 8.82
N GLU A 121 9.46 13.92 7.92
CA GLU A 121 10.39 12.81 7.65
C GLU A 121 11.62 13.24 6.82
N GLY A 122 11.66 14.49 6.33
CA GLY A 122 12.75 15.00 5.50
C GLY A 122 12.82 14.38 4.09
N LEU A 123 11.69 13.86 3.59
CA LEU A 123 11.57 13.25 2.28
C LEU A 123 11.25 14.29 1.19
N GLU A 124 11.75 14.05 -0.01
CA GLU A 124 11.39 14.86 -1.18
C GLU A 124 9.92 14.60 -1.56
N ILE A 125 9.14 15.68 -1.67
CA ILE A 125 7.73 15.62 -2.06
C ILE A 125 7.62 15.63 -3.59
N ASN A 126 6.97 14.62 -4.15
CA ASN A 126 6.66 14.62 -5.58
C ASN A 126 5.42 15.48 -5.89
N TYR A 127 5.62 16.79 -6.00
CA TYR A 127 4.54 17.76 -6.27
C TYR A 127 3.79 17.50 -7.58
N LYS A 128 4.43 16.85 -8.57
CA LYS A 128 3.76 16.48 -9.82
C LYS A 128 2.69 15.41 -9.59
N GLN A 129 2.97 14.44 -8.72
CA GLN A 129 2.01 13.41 -8.36
C GLN A 129 0.86 13.97 -7.52
N LEU A 130 1.16 14.85 -6.56
CA LEU A 130 0.14 15.59 -5.81
C LEU A 130 -0.78 16.39 -6.75
N TYR A 131 -0.19 17.13 -7.70
CA TYR A 131 -0.94 17.89 -8.69
C TYR A 131 -1.96 17.03 -9.45
N TYR A 132 -1.61 15.79 -9.81
CA TYR A 132 -2.56 14.91 -10.51
C TYR A 132 -3.76 14.54 -9.64
N ILE A 133 -3.56 14.28 -8.34
CA ILE A 133 -4.70 14.04 -7.42
C ILE A 133 -5.59 15.27 -7.33
N TYR A 134 -5.00 16.46 -7.13
CA TYR A 134 -5.76 17.72 -7.07
C TYR A 134 -6.53 17.98 -8.36
N ARG A 135 -5.88 17.82 -9.51
CA ARG A 135 -6.51 18.02 -10.82
C ARG A 135 -7.67 17.03 -11.03
N ASP A 136 -7.47 15.76 -10.70
CA ASP A 136 -8.47 14.73 -10.98
C ASP A 136 -9.68 14.82 -10.02
N CYS A 137 -9.52 15.46 -8.86
CA CYS A 137 -10.59 15.64 -7.87
C CYS A 137 -11.24 17.03 -7.78
N CYS A 138 -10.65 18.06 -8.41
CA CYS A 138 -11.18 19.42 -8.40
C CYS A 138 -11.72 19.88 -9.76
N ASN A 139 -11.74 19.01 -10.77
CA ASN A 139 -12.32 19.29 -12.09
C ASN A 139 -13.77 18.86 -12.21
#